data_AF-A0A9P5R1H1-F1
#
_entry.id   AF-A0A9P5R1H1-F1
#
_cell.length_a   1.000
_cell.length_b   1.000
_cell.length_c   1.000
_cell.angle_alpha   90.00
_cell.angle_beta   90.00
_cell.angle_gamma   90.00
#
_symmetry.space_group_name_H-M   'P 1'
#
loop_
_entity.id
_entity.type
_entity.pdbx_description
1 polymer ?
#
loop_
_entity_poly.entity_id
_entity_poly.type
_entity_poly.pdbx_seq_one_letter_code
_entity_poly.pdbx_strand_id
1 'polypeptide(L)'
;MTHKRRRLEDKGWDQATAVLVRDSPKEKRKQKAYNNIQLRYISWAKDRGIDPGIPNPAQLLNWLTAGVLVHDWHASTVQNYKAAIVYMYDDKLPFSDPDFLSYFKAIKERSVKDMKEIDIDLQPILAHFRLQGPNETLSTSILTRKLCWLLGT
;
A
#
# COMPACT_ATOMS: atom_id res chain seq x y z
N MET A 1 6.02 6.01 -24.19
CA MET A 1 7.04 7.08 -24.35
C MET A 1 6.64 8.14 -25.38
N THR A 2 5.96 7.76 -26.48
CA THR A 2 5.44 8.65 -27.53
C THR A 2 4.25 9.51 -27.08
N HIS A 3 3.34 8.97 -26.26
CA HIS A 3 2.13 9.68 -25.83
C HIS A 3 2.39 10.85 -24.87
N LYS A 4 3.38 10.72 -23.96
CA LYS A 4 3.77 11.79 -23.03
C LYS A 4 4.41 13.01 -23.73
N ARG A 5 5.00 12.82 -24.92
CA ARG A 5 5.54 13.92 -25.76
C ARG A 5 4.41 14.77 -26.33
N ARG A 6 3.46 14.12 -27.00
CA ARG A 6 2.26 14.74 -27.60
C ARG A 6 1.44 15.53 -26.56
N ARG A 7 1.38 15.03 -25.33
CA ARG A 7 0.63 15.60 -24.20
C ARG A 7 1.14 16.95 -23.68
N LEU A 8 2.43 17.23 -23.81
CA LEU A 8 2.99 18.49 -23.31
C LEU A 8 2.82 19.63 -24.32
N GLU A 9 2.82 19.27 -25.60
CA GLU A 9 2.47 20.15 -26.72
C GLU A 9 1.00 20.57 -26.66
N ASP A 10 0.08 19.64 -26.36
CA ASP A 10 -1.37 19.90 -26.27
C ASP A 10 -1.78 20.83 -25.10
N LYS A 11 -0.92 21.04 -24.09
CA LYS A 11 -1.22 21.91 -22.94
C LYS A 11 -0.77 23.36 -23.14
N GLY A 12 -0.21 23.72 -24.30
CA GLY A 12 0.32 25.06 -24.56
C GLY A 12 1.58 25.40 -23.77
N TRP A 13 2.28 24.37 -23.26
CA TRP A 13 3.57 24.54 -22.59
C TRP A 13 4.63 24.62 -23.68
N ASP A 14 5.46 25.66 -23.63
CA ASP A 14 6.57 25.81 -24.57
C ASP A 14 7.45 24.55 -24.53
N GLN A 15 7.86 24.06 -25.70
CA GLN A 15 8.54 22.77 -25.90
C GLN A 15 9.71 22.58 -24.91
N ALA A 16 10.37 23.67 -24.54
CA ALA A 16 11.46 23.72 -23.57
C ALA A 16 11.02 23.40 -22.12
N THR A 17 9.89 23.94 -21.65
CA THR A 17 9.39 23.72 -20.27
C THR A 17 8.89 22.29 -20.08
N ALA A 18 8.22 21.75 -21.09
CA ALA A 18 7.82 20.36 -21.21
C ALA A 18 9.00 19.39 -21.07
N VAL A 19 10.08 19.67 -21.78
CA VAL A 19 11.32 18.90 -21.73
C VAL A 19 11.96 19.01 -20.35
N LEU A 20 12.07 20.20 -19.77
CA LEU A 20 12.68 20.42 -18.44
C LEU A 20 11.97 19.66 -17.31
N VAL A 21 10.63 19.66 -17.28
CA VAL A 21 9.86 18.94 -16.26
C VAL A 21 10.03 17.43 -16.40
N ARG A 22 9.98 16.92 -17.65
CA ARG A 22 10.14 15.49 -17.96
C ARG A 22 11.55 14.99 -17.72
N ASP A 23 12.55 15.83 -18.03
CA ASP A 23 13.95 15.46 -17.93
C ASP A 23 14.55 15.69 -16.54
N SER A 24 13.75 16.15 -15.58
CA SER A 24 14.15 16.29 -14.19
C SER A 24 14.66 14.95 -13.62
N PRO A 25 15.78 14.94 -12.86
CA PRO A 25 16.34 13.72 -12.29
C PRO A 25 15.35 12.93 -11.43
N LYS A 26 14.44 13.64 -10.73
CA LYS A 26 13.40 13.04 -9.90
C LYS A 26 12.39 12.25 -10.73
N GLU A 27 11.94 12.81 -11.86
CA GLU A 27 10.98 12.16 -12.75
C GLU A 27 11.60 10.95 -13.45
N LYS A 28 12.86 11.04 -13.87
CA LYS A 28 13.61 9.90 -14.43
C LYS A 28 13.76 8.76 -13.43
N ARG A 29 14.08 9.06 -12.16
CA ARG A 29 14.16 8.06 -11.08
C ARG A 29 12.81 7.38 -10.84
N LYS A 30 11.72 8.16 -10.78
CA LYS A 30 10.37 7.64 -10.58
C LYS A 30 9.92 6.75 -11.75
N GLN A 31 10.16 7.18 -12.99
CA GLN A 31 9.88 6.39 -14.18
C GLN A 31 10.65 5.07 -14.17
N LYS A 32 11.95 5.09 -13.79
CA LYS A 32 12.77 3.88 -13.69
C LYS A 32 12.23 2.92 -12.62
N ALA A 33 11.81 3.43 -11.47
CA ALA A 33 11.23 2.62 -10.39
C ALA A 33 9.91 1.95 -10.81
N TYR A 34 9.08 2.64 -11.59
CA TYR A 34 7.77 2.13 -11.99
C TYR A 34 7.82 1.23 -13.22
N ASN A 35 8.88 1.30 -14.03
CA ASN A 35 8.97 0.61 -15.31
C ASN A 35 8.72 -0.90 -15.20
N ASN A 36 9.31 -1.58 -14.22
CA ASN A 36 9.12 -3.02 -14.03
C ASN A 36 7.64 -3.36 -13.74
N ILE A 37 7.01 -2.63 -12.83
CA ILE A 37 5.60 -2.83 -12.46
C ILE A 37 4.69 -2.61 -13.67
N GLN A 38 4.94 -1.53 -14.42
CA GLN A 38 4.19 -1.18 -15.63
C GLN A 38 4.31 -2.27 -16.71
N LEU A 39 5.52 -2.80 -16.91
CA LEU A 39 5.75 -3.90 -17.87
C LEU A 39 5.02 -5.18 -17.46
N ARG A 40 5.01 -5.53 -16.16
CA ARG A 40 4.26 -6.70 -15.66
C ARG A 40 2.76 -6.54 -15.91
N TYR A 41 2.20 -5.36 -15.65
CA TYR A 41 0.79 -5.08 -15.93
C TYR A 41 0.47 -5.12 -17.43
N ILE A 42 1.32 -4.51 -18.27
CA ILE A 42 1.17 -4.55 -19.74
C ILE A 42 1.20 -5.99 -20.26
N SER A 43 2.12 -6.83 -19.77
CA SER A 43 2.19 -8.24 -20.15
C SER A 43 0.89 -8.95 -19.79
N TRP A 44 0.45 -8.81 -18.53
CA TRP A 44 -0.79 -9.42 -18.05
C TRP A 44 -2.03 -9.00 -18.85
N ALA A 45 -2.10 -7.71 -19.24
CA ALA A 45 -3.20 -7.17 -20.03
C ALA A 45 -3.19 -7.74 -21.45
N LYS A 46 -2.01 -7.81 -22.09
CA LYS A 46 -1.83 -8.42 -23.41
C LYS A 46 -2.25 -9.88 -23.44
N ASP A 47 -1.87 -10.66 -22.43
CA ASP A 47 -2.24 -12.08 -22.31
C ASP A 47 -3.76 -12.30 -22.25
N ARG A 48 -4.53 -11.25 -21.93
CA ARG A 48 -5.99 -11.26 -21.81
C ARG A 48 -6.71 -10.50 -22.92
N GLY A 49 -5.98 -10.01 -23.93
CA GLY A 49 -6.54 -9.20 -25.01
C GLY A 49 -7.08 -7.84 -24.54
N ILE A 50 -6.62 -7.33 -23.40
CA ILE A 50 -7.00 -6.01 -22.86
C ILE A 50 -6.01 -4.98 -23.40
N ASP A 51 -6.51 -3.84 -23.87
CA ASP A 51 -5.65 -2.70 -24.23
C ASP A 51 -5.16 -1.98 -22.97
N PRO A 52 -3.86 -2.05 -22.62
CA PRO A 52 -3.31 -1.37 -21.46
C PRO A 52 -3.22 0.16 -21.64
N GLY A 53 -3.41 0.68 -22.85
CA GLY A 53 -3.39 2.12 -23.14
C GLY A 53 -4.66 2.85 -22.71
N ILE A 54 -5.76 2.13 -22.51
CA ILE A 54 -7.04 2.71 -22.09
C ILE A 54 -7.17 2.57 -20.56
N PRO A 55 -7.38 3.67 -19.82
CA PRO A 55 -7.57 3.61 -18.38
C PRO A 55 -8.86 2.85 -18.05
N ASN A 56 -8.73 1.71 -17.38
CA ASN A 56 -9.85 0.90 -16.92
C ASN A 56 -9.65 0.51 -15.44
N PRO A 57 -10.40 1.14 -14.51
CA PRO A 57 -10.30 0.87 -13.08
C PRO A 57 -10.59 -0.59 -12.72
N ALA A 58 -11.58 -1.22 -13.37
CA ALA A 58 -11.95 -2.61 -13.10
C ALA A 58 -10.82 -3.58 -13.47
N GLN A 59 -10.14 -3.35 -14.60
CA GLN A 59 -9.00 -4.20 -15.00
C GLN A 59 -7.81 -4.05 -14.06
N LEU A 60 -7.54 -2.83 -13.60
CA LEU A 60 -6.53 -2.59 -12.58
C LEU A 60 -6.88 -3.32 -11.26
N LEU A 61 -8.14 -3.24 -10.82
CA LEU A 61 -8.60 -3.96 -9.62
C LEU A 61 -8.48 -5.47 -9.77
N ASN A 62 -8.86 -6.03 -10.91
CA ASN A 62 -8.73 -7.46 -11.19
C ASN A 62 -7.26 -7.90 -11.09
N TRP A 63 -6.35 -7.13 -11.67
CA TRP A 63 -4.92 -7.42 -11.61
C TRP A 63 -4.35 -7.35 -10.19
N LEU A 64 -4.70 -6.29 -9.45
CA LEU A 64 -4.25 -6.13 -8.07
C LEU A 64 -4.80 -7.21 -7.14
N THR A 65 -6.08 -7.57 -7.32
CA THR A 65 -6.74 -8.62 -6.55
C THR A 65 -6.12 -9.99 -6.83
N ALA A 66 -5.79 -10.29 -8.09
CA ALA A 66 -5.03 -11.48 -8.43
C ALA A 66 -3.67 -11.50 -7.72
N GLY A 67 -2.98 -10.37 -7.62
CA GLY A 67 -1.73 -10.26 -6.87
C GLY A 67 -1.88 -10.50 -5.36
N VAL A 68 -2.95 -9.99 -4.75
CA VAL A 68 -3.26 -10.27 -3.33
C VAL A 68 -3.56 -11.75 -3.12
N LEU A 69 -4.37 -12.37 -3.99
CA LEU A 69 -4.81 -13.76 -3.81
C LEU A 69 -3.74 -14.80 -4.16
N VAL A 70 -2.93 -14.54 -5.19
CA VAL A 70 -1.96 -15.53 -5.73
C VAL A 70 -0.56 -15.33 -5.17
N HIS A 71 -0.18 -14.08 -4.86
CA HIS A 71 1.17 -13.72 -4.45
C HIS A 71 1.24 -13.08 -3.06
N ASP A 72 0.13 -13.11 -2.32
CA ASP A 72 0.00 -12.56 -0.97
C ASP A 72 0.58 -11.14 -0.84
N TRP A 73 0.27 -10.28 -1.81
CA TRP A 73 0.76 -8.91 -1.81
C TRP A 73 0.22 -8.12 -0.63
N HIS A 74 1.14 -7.67 0.23
CA HIS A 74 0.84 -6.73 1.29
C HIS A 74 0.20 -5.43 0.76
N ALA A 75 -0.61 -4.76 1.59
CA ALA A 75 -1.30 -3.53 1.23
C ALA A 75 -0.36 -2.43 0.69
N SER A 76 0.85 -2.32 1.25
CA SER A 76 1.88 -1.38 0.77
C SER A 76 2.30 -1.67 -0.67
N THR A 77 2.46 -2.94 -1.04
CA THR A 77 2.77 -3.38 -2.41
C THR A 77 1.63 -3.02 -3.36
N VAL A 78 0.38 -3.31 -2.96
CA VAL A 78 -0.82 -2.96 -3.74
C VAL A 78 -0.91 -1.45 -3.99
N GLN A 79 -0.64 -0.62 -2.98
CA GLN A 79 -0.64 0.85 -3.12
C GLN A 79 0.47 1.35 -4.05
N ASN A 80 1.68 0.81 -3.91
CA ASN A 80 2.79 1.16 -4.80
C ASN A 80 2.48 0.78 -6.26
N TYR A 81 1.89 -0.40 -6.45
CA TYR A 81 1.56 -0.92 -7.77
C TYR A 81 0.42 -0.13 -8.43
N LYS A 82 -0.64 0.20 -7.67
CA LYS A 82 -1.66 1.16 -8.08
C LYS A 82 -1.02 2.47 -8.55
N ALA A 83 -0.16 3.07 -7.73
CA ALA A 83 0.47 4.35 -8.07
C ALA A 83 1.31 4.27 -9.35
N ALA A 84 2.03 3.16 -9.56
CA ALA A 84 2.84 2.94 -10.75
C ALA A 84 1.99 2.80 -12.03
N ILE A 85 0.85 2.11 -11.95
CA ILE A 85 -0.02 1.88 -13.11
C ILE A 85 -0.88 3.11 -13.40
N VAL A 86 -1.48 3.75 -12.40
CA VAL A 86 -2.21 5.01 -12.57
C VAL A 86 -1.31 6.10 -13.17
N TYR A 87 -0.01 6.07 -12.86
CA TYR A 87 0.96 6.99 -13.43
C TYR A 87 1.22 6.77 -14.94
N MET A 88 0.82 5.62 -15.52
CA MET A 88 0.86 5.40 -16.97
C MET A 88 -0.15 6.26 -17.73
N TYR A 89 -1.26 6.64 -17.08
CA TYR A 89 -2.39 7.29 -17.71
C TYR A 89 -2.35 8.80 -17.51
N ASP A 90 -2.69 9.52 -18.58
CA ASP A 90 -2.74 10.97 -18.57
C ASP A 90 -4.05 11.50 -17.99
N ASP A 91 -5.15 10.84 -18.35
CA ASP A 91 -6.44 11.00 -17.69
C ASP A 91 -6.52 10.05 -16.48
N LYS A 92 -6.82 10.63 -15.32
CA LYS A 92 -6.95 9.92 -14.05
C LYS A 92 -8.39 9.95 -13.54
N LEU A 93 -9.30 10.64 -14.22
CA LEU A 93 -10.71 10.72 -13.84
C LEU A 93 -11.34 9.34 -13.62
N PRO A 94 -11.05 8.31 -14.45
CA PRO A 94 -11.61 6.98 -14.21
C PRO A 94 -11.23 6.39 -12.85
N PHE A 95 -10.05 6.74 -12.30
CA PHE A 95 -9.58 6.23 -11.01
C PHE A 95 -10.07 7.04 -9.81
N SER A 96 -10.90 8.06 -10.04
CA SER A 96 -11.57 8.84 -8.98
C SER A 96 -12.93 8.25 -8.60
N ASP A 97 -13.34 7.17 -9.25
CA ASP A 97 -14.60 6.48 -8.98
C ASP A 97 -14.70 6.01 -7.52
N PRO A 98 -15.84 6.22 -6.83
CA PRO A 98 -16.02 5.86 -5.43
C PRO A 98 -15.79 4.37 -5.14
N ASP A 99 -16.25 3.48 -6.03
CA ASP A 99 -16.12 2.03 -5.84
C ASP A 99 -14.65 1.63 -5.95
N PHE A 100 -13.93 2.19 -6.93
CA PHE A 100 -12.48 2.01 -7.03
C PHE A 100 -11.75 2.49 -5.78
N LEU A 101 -12.11 3.65 -5.21
CA LEU A 101 -11.49 4.18 -4.00
C LEU A 101 -11.82 3.34 -2.75
N SER A 102 -13.04 2.83 -2.65
CA SER A 102 -13.52 2.02 -1.53
C SER A 102 -12.69 0.74 -1.34
N TYR A 103 -12.29 0.09 -2.43
CA TYR A 103 -11.44 -1.09 -2.41
C TYR A 103 -10.10 -0.84 -1.70
N PHE A 104 -9.44 0.28 -2.01
CA PHE A 104 -8.16 0.61 -1.38
C PHE A 104 -8.29 1.04 0.08
N LYS A 105 -9.45 1.60 0.45
CA LYS A 105 -9.78 1.86 1.85
C LYS A 105 -9.90 0.54 2.63
N ALA A 106 -10.64 -0.43 2.10
CA ALA A 106 -10.81 -1.75 2.70
C ALA A 106 -9.48 -2.52 2.84
N ILE A 107 -8.62 -2.51 1.80
CA ILE A 107 -7.29 -3.13 1.88
C ILE A 107 -6.43 -2.49 2.98
N LYS A 108 -6.46 -1.15 3.09
CA LYS A 108 -5.69 -0.45 4.12
C LYS A 108 -6.20 -0.81 5.51
N GLU A 109 -7.52 -0.82 5.72
CA GLU A 109 -8.12 -1.21 6.99
C GLU A 109 -7.83 -2.67 7.37
N ARG A 110 -7.81 -3.59 6.40
CA ARG A 110 -7.38 -4.98 6.62
C ARG A 110 -5.93 -5.06 7.09
N SER A 111 -5.01 -4.38 6.43
CA SER A 111 -3.59 -4.38 6.83
C SER A 111 -3.34 -3.77 8.22
N VAL A 112 -4.15 -2.79 8.62
CA VAL A 112 -4.09 -2.21 9.97
C VAL A 112 -4.58 -3.20 11.03
N LYS A 113 -5.52 -4.10 10.68
CA LYS A 113 -5.96 -5.18 11.57
C LYS A 113 -4.91 -6.29 11.68
N ASP A 114 -4.26 -6.67 10.60
CA ASP A 114 -3.22 -7.71 10.62
C ASP A 114 -1.99 -7.28 11.43
N MET A 115 -1.67 -5.99 11.47
CA MET A 115 -0.61 -5.43 12.33
C MET A 115 -0.90 -5.57 13.85
N LYS A 116 -2.10 -6.01 14.24
CA LYS A 116 -2.49 -6.27 15.63
C LYS A 116 -2.24 -7.70 16.10
N GLU A 117 -1.64 -8.58 15.29
CA GLU A 117 -0.92 -9.75 15.83
C GLU A 117 0.38 -9.28 16.49
N ILE A 118 0.23 -8.56 17.62
CA ILE A 118 1.36 -8.22 18.48
C ILE A 118 1.64 -9.47 19.30
N ASP A 119 2.74 -10.15 18.96
CA ASP A 119 3.32 -11.22 19.78
C ASP A 119 3.94 -10.57 21.03
N ILE A 120 3.10 -10.26 22.02
CA ILE A 120 3.55 -9.70 23.30
C ILE A 120 4.09 -10.86 24.12
N ASP A 121 5.41 -10.90 24.29
CA ASP A 121 6.03 -11.83 25.23
C ASP A 121 5.65 -11.46 26.67
N LEU A 122 4.78 -12.28 27.26
CA LEU A 122 4.34 -12.15 28.65
C LEU A 122 5.29 -12.85 29.64
N GLN A 123 6.33 -13.56 29.18
CA GLN A 123 7.26 -14.23 30.11
C GLN A 123 7.93 -13.28 31.11
N PRO A 124 8.43 -12.08 30.73
CA PRO A 124 9.15 -11.21 31.66
C PRO A 124 8.28 -10.75 32.83
N ILE A 125 7.01 -10.43 32.56
CA ILE A 125 6.08 -9.97 33.59
C ILE A 125 5.59 -11.12 34.46
N LEU A 126 5.34 -12.31 33.88
CA LEU A 126 5.02 -13.50 34.65
C LEU A 126 6.19 -13.94 35.55
N ALA A 127 7.43 -13.83 35.06
CA ALA A 127 8.62 -14.05 35.86
C ALA A 127 8.72 -13.04 37.01
N HIS A 128 8.47 -11.76 36.73
CA HIS A 128 8.42 -10.71 37.75
C HIS A 128 7.36 -11.00 38.83
N PHE A 129 6.15 -11.43 38.45
CA PHE A 129 5.09 -11.78 39.40
C PHE A 129 5.41 -13.01 40.25
N ARG A 130 6.15 -13.98 39.70
CA ARG A 130 6.63 -15.17 40.43
C ARG A 130 7.71 -14.80 41.44
N LEU A 131 8.63 -13.90 41.08
CA LEU A 131 9.69 -13.42 41.99
C LEU A 131 9.13 -12.68 43.22
N GLN A 132 7.96 -12.04 43.09
CA GLN A 132 7.30 -11.35 44.19
C GLN A 132 6.76 -12.31 45.27
N GLY A 133 6.65 -13.61 44.99
CA GLY A 133 6.19 -14.61 45.95
C GLY A 133 4.66 -14.75 46.04
N PRO A 134 4.17 -15.56 47.00
CA PRO A 134 2.76 -15.90 47.15
C PRO A 134 1.87 -14.68 47.40
N ASN A 135 0.66 -14.68 46.85
CA ASN A 135 -0.27 -13.55 46.99
C ASN A 135 -0.66 -13.28 48.46
N GLU A 136 -0.67 -14.32 49.29
CA GLU A 136 -0.99 -14.24 50.73
C GLU A 136 0.03 -13.43 51.53
N THR A 137 1.26 -13.30 51.03
CA THR A 137 2.35 -12.58 51.69
C THR A 137 2.60 -11.20 51.11
N LEU A 138 1.83 -10.79 50.10
CA LEU A 138 2.02 -9.52 49.39
C LEU A 138 1.23 -8.39 50.04
N SER A 139 1.83 -7.20 50.01
CA SER A 139 1.13 -5.98 50.42
C SER A 139 -0.01 -5.66 49.44
N THR A 140 -1.06 -5.01 49.95
CA THR A 140 -2.21 -4.58 49.14
C THR A 140 -1.78 -3.74 47.94
N SER A 141 -0.73 -2.92 48.07
CA SER A 141 -0.20 -2.11 46.96
C SER A 141 0.33 -2.97 45.80
N ILE A 142 1.05 -4.06 46.10
CA ILE A 142 1.59 -4.96 45.07
C ILE A 142 0.46 -5.77 44.43
N LEU A 143 -0.49 -6.25 45.23
CA LEU A 143 -1.69 -6.94 44.74
C LEU A 143 -2.51 -6.05 43.80
N THR A 144 -2.75 -4.79 44.17
CA THR A 144 -3.46 -3.83 43.33
C THR A 144 -2.71 -3.59 42.02
N ARG A 145 -1.37 -3.47 42.04
CA ARG A 145 -0.57 -3.33 40.81
C ARG A 145 -0.67 -4.56 39.90
N LYS A 146 -0.59 -5.77 40.45
CA LYS A 146 -0.81 -7.02 39.68
C LYS A 146 -2.20 -7.04 39.05
N LEU A 147 -3.22 -6.69 39.83
CA LEU A 147 -4.62 -6.66 39.39
C LEU A 147 -4.84 -5.60 38.29
N CYS A 148 -4.37 -4.37 38.49
CA CYS A 148 -4.48 -3.31 37.50
C CYS A 148 -3.76 -3.65 36.19
N TRP A 149 -2.61 -4.32 36.27
CA TRP A 149 -1.91 -4.79 35.08
C TRP A 149 -2.70 -5.87 34.33
N LEU A 150 -3.26 -6.86 35.04
CA LEU A 150 -4.13 -7.91 34.48
C LEU A 150 -5.42 -7.37 33.85
N LEU A 151 -5.98 -6.28 34.39
CA LEU A 151 -7.19 -5.65 33.87
C LEU A 151 -6.93 -4.67 32.72
N GLY A 152 -5.68 -4.25 32.54
CA GLY A 152 -5.26 -3.31 31.49
C GLY A 152 -4.77 -3.98 30.20
N THR A 153 -4.64 -5.32 30.20
CA THR A 153 -4.39 -6.15 29.01
C THR A 153 -5.71 -6.59 28.38
#